data_AF-A0A920IYY3-F1
#
_entry.id   AF-A0A920IYY3-F1
#
_cell.length_a   1.000
_cell.length_b   1.000
_cell.length_c   1.000
_cell.angle_alpha   90.00
_cell.angle_beta   90.00
_cell.angle_gamma   90.00
#
_symmetry.space_group_name_H-M   'P 1'
#
loop_
_entity.id
_entity.type
_entity.pdbx_description
1 polymer ?
#
loop_
_entity_poly.entity_id
_entity_poly.type
_entity_poly.pdbx_seq_one_letter_code
_entity_poly.pdbx_strand_id
1 'polypeptide(L)' 'MGVENAIRIGKALDKFTLAWYEDMIPWQLVDQWKMLKNRVDTPVCTGKIYIVKKVSNLW' A
#
# COMPACT_ATOMS: atom_id res chain seq x y z
N MET A 1 9.64 -5.36 -7.54
CA MET A 1 9.44 -3.90 -7.56
C MET A 1 9.79 -3.33 -6.19
N GLY A 2 10.52 -2.22 -6.12
CA GLY A 2 10.80 -1.54 -4.84
C GLY A 2 9.71 -0.53 -4.46
N VAL A 3 9.64 -0.15 -3.17
CA VAL A 3 8.66 0.79 -2.62
C VAL A 3 8.58 2.12 -3.40
N GLU A 4 9.71 2.64 -3.86
CA GLU A 4 9.75 3.93 -4.57
C GLU A 4 9.08 3.85 -5.95
N ASN A 5 9.21 2.70 -6.63
CA ASN A 5 8.50 2.48 -7.89
C ASN A 5 6.99 2.36 -7.66
N ALA A 6 6.57 1.70 -6.58
CA ALA A 6 5.16 1.61 -6.20
C ALA A 6 4.57 2.99 -5.88
N ILE A 7 5.30 3.85 -5.15
CA ILE A 7 4.89 5.22 -4.87
C ILE A 7 4.76 6.04 -6.15
N ARG A 8 5.74 5.93 -7.06
CA ARG A 8 5.70 6.65 -8.34
C ARG A 8 4.49 6.26 -9.19
N ILE A 9 4.15 4.97 -9.20
CA ILE A 9 2.94 4.47 -9.87
C ILE A 9 1.69 4.98 -9.16
N GLY A 10 1.61 4.87 -7.83
CA GLY A 10 0.47 5.35 -7.06
C GLY A 10 0.18 6.84 -7.30
N LYS A 11 1.20 7.70 -7.18
CA LYS A 11 1.05 9.13 -7.47
C LYS A 11 0.60 9.45 -8.90
N ALA A 12 1.05 8.66 -9.87
CA ALA A 12 0.60 8.82 -11.26
C ALA A 12 -0.86 8.41 -11.45
N LEU A 13 -1.36 7.51 -10.59
CA LEU A 13 -2.71 6.96 -10.63
C LEU A 13 -3.70 7.70 -9.72
N ASP A 14 -3.24 8.48 -8.73
CA ASP A 14 -4.10 9.20 -7.77
C ASP A 14 -5.13 10.12 -8.48
N LYS A 15 -4.76 10.67 -9.65
CA LYS A 15 -5.66 11.49 -10.48
C LYS A 15 -6.88 10.77 -11.06
N PHE A 16 -6.91 9.43 -11.01
CA PHE A 16 -8.01 8.64 -11.55
C PHE A 16 -9.03 8.21 -10.49
N THR A 17 -8.87 8.62 -9.23
CA THR A 17 -9.83 8.36 -8.14
C THR A 17 -10.19 6.87 -8.03
N LEU A 18 -9.18 6.01 -8.09
CA LEU A 18 -9.37 4.56 -7.96
C LEU A 18 -9.85 4.22 -6.55
N ALA A 19 -10.59 3.13 -6.40
CA ALA A 19 -11.10 2.71 -5.09
C ALA A 19 -9.96 2.27 -4.15
N TRP A 20 -8.98 1.50 -4.68
CA TRP A 20 -7.77 1.14 -3.96
C TRP A 20 -6.65 0.67 -4.90
N TYR A 21 -5.42 0.61 -4.38
CA TYR A 21 -4.30 -0.14 -4.96
C TYR A 21 -4.11 -1.48 -4.26
N GLU A 22 -4.10 -2.55 -5.05
CA GLU A 22 -3.98 -3.92 -4.54
C GLU A 22 -2.57 -4.46 -4.77
N ASP A 23 -2.01 -5.12 -3.76
CA ASP A 23 -0.78 -5.94 -3.85
C ASP A 23 0.45 -5.24 -4.47
N MET A 24 0.57 -3.92 -4.29
CA MET A 24 1.67 -3.10 -4.82
C MET A 24 3.05 -3.47 -4.26
N ILE A 25 3.08 -4.04 -3.04
CA ILE A 25 4.29 -4.42 -2.30
C ILE A 25 4.02 -5.77 -1.61
N PRO A 26 5.00 -6.69 -1.54
CA PRO A 26 4.87 -7.90 -0.73
C PRO A 26 4.46 -7.60 0.73
N TRP A 27 3.47 -8.34 1.25
CA TRP A 27 2.89 -8.11 2.59
C TRP A 27 3.89 -8.25 3.74
N GLN A 28 4.98 -9.02 3.55
CA GLN A 28 6.04 -9.19 4.56
C GLN A 28 6.82 -7.90 4.82
N LEU A 29 6.79 -6.95 3.88
CA LEU A 29 7.56 -5.69 3.93
C LEU A 29 6.73 -4.58 4.59
N VAL A 30 6.35 -4.78 5.85
CA VAL A 30 5.43 -3.91 6.61
C VAL A 30 5.89 -2.44 6.61
N ASP A 31 7.17 -2.18 6.73
CA ASP A 31 7.68 -0.80 6.76
C ASP A 31 7.57 -0.11 5.39
N GLN A 32 7.74 -0.87 4.30
CA GLN A 32 7.51 -0.37 2.95
C GLN A 32 6.02 -0.10 2.69
N TRP A 33 5.13 -0.91 3.26
CA TRP A 33 3.68 -0.67 3.23
C TRP A 33 3.29 0.63 3.93
N LYS A 34 3.85 0.89 5.12
CA LYS A 34 3.64 2.18 5.82
C LYS A 34 4.13 3.36 4.98
N MET A 35 5.30 3.23 4.35
CA MET A 35 5.85 4.26 3.48
C MET A 35 4.96 4.52 2.26
N LEU A 36 4.44 3.47 1.63
CA LEU A 36 3.51 3.59 0.50
C LEU A 36 2.22 4.28 0.95
N LYS A 37 1.55 3.76 2.00
CA LYS A 37 0.29 4.32 2.53
C LYS A 37 0.41 5.81 2.85
N ASN A 38 1.54 6.25 3.38
CA ASN A 38 1.74 7.65 3.78
C ASN A 38 2.06 8.59 2.60
N ARG A 39 2.20 8.09 1.37
CA ARG A 39 2.69 8.86 0.21
C ARG A 39 1.76 8.87 -0.99
N VAL A 40 0.68 8.11 -0.95
CA VAL A 40 -0.36 8.06 -1.98
C VAL A 40 -1.69 8.46 -1.36
N ASP A 41 -2.56 9.08 -2.15
CA ASP A 41 -3.86 9.54 -1.67
C ASP A 41 -4.90 8.42 -1.74
N THR A 42 -4.78 7.54 -2.74
CA THR A 42 -5.67 6.39 -2.91
C THR A 42 -5.41 5.31 -1.85
N PRO A 43 -6.45 4.72 -1.24
CA PRO A 43 -6.30 3.62 -0.29
C PRO A 43 -5.49 2.44 -0.83
N VAL A 44 -4.75 1.75 0.03
CA VAL A 44 -3.94 0.58 -0.35
C VAL A 44 -4.37 -0.67 0.42
N CYS A 45 -4.44 -1.82 -0.24
CA CYS A 45 -4.85 -3.09 0.36
C CYS A 45 -3.98 -4.26 -0.13
N THR A 46 -3.95 -5.35 0.65
CA THR A 46 -3.33 -6.61 0.23
C THR A 46 -4.17 -7.80 0.63
N GLY A 47 -4.29 -8.77 -0.28
CA GLY A 47 -5.14 -9.96 -0.11
C GLY A 47 -4.56 -11.03 0.83
N LYS A 48 -3.30 -10.91 1.25
CA LYS A 48 -2.59 -11.91 2.06
C LYS A 48 -2.50 -11.55 3.55
N ILE A 49 -3.58 -11.02 4.12
CA ILE A 49 -3.69 -10.68 5.56
C ILE A 49 -3.99 -11.91 6.45
N TYR A 50 -4.09 -13.11 5.88
CA TYR A 50 -4.17 -14.34 6.67
C TYR A 50 -2.76 -14.85 7.00
N ILE A 51 -2.08 -14.22 7.95
CA ILE A 51 -1.04 -14.76 8.86
C ILE A 51 -0.30 -13.57 9.49
N VAL A 52 -0.54 -13.39 10.79
CA VAL A 52 0.18 -12.54 11.76
C VAL A 52 -0.20 -11.04 11.83
N LYS A 53 -0.89 -10.74 12.94
CA LYS A 53 -1.14 -9.43 13.57
C LYS A 53 -2.08 -8.49 12.82
N LYS A 54 -3.31 -8.44 13.35
CA LYS A 54 -4.12 -7.24 13.51
C LYS A 54 -3.19 -6.09 13.93
N VAL A 55 -2.75 -5.27 12.97
CA VAL A 55 -2.01 -4.03 13.27
C VAL A 55 -3.05 -3.06 13.80
N SER A 56 -3.22 -3.08 15.13
CA SER A 56 -4.19 -2.26 15.88
C SER A 56 -3.95 -0.74 15.79
N ASN A 57 -3.01 -0.28 14.96
CA ASN A 57 -2.58 1.12 14.88
C ASN A 57 -2.63 1.69 13.44
N LEU A 58 -3.52 1.18 12.59
CA LEU A 58 -3.69 1.68 11.21
C LEU A 58 -5.09 2.23 10.90
N TRP A 59 -5.92 2.40 11.93
CA TRP A 59 -7.20 3.08 11.90
C TRP A 59 -7.24 4.15 12.99
#